data_AF-A0A1V6N524-F1
#
_entry.id   AF-A0A1V6N524-F1
#
_cell.length_a   1.000
_cell.length_b   1.000
_cell.length_c   1.000
_cell.angle_alpha   90.00
_cell.angle_beta   90.00
_cell.angle_gamma   90.00
#
_symmetry.space_group_name_H-M   'P 1'
#
loop_
_entity.id
_entity.type
_entity.pdbx_description
1 polymer ?
#
loop_
_entity_poly.entity_id
_entity_poly.type
_entity_poly.pdbx_seq_one_letter_code
_entity_poly.pdbx_strand_id
1 'polypeptide(L)'
;MGGISIYEVYDDIMEKLKERGCIEITQTENGKLIDDFIIEEEVSKKFFTFLVENNLNRYLFGLILRTKSMNIDNIPFFYKYLNKDTLKNKIKESCIKKIECFNCNHLLFREHIDDIGFDEEDITCPKCGAIIEFNFDTLKDDFDINRNDLIKFLEKLENIGVFKKDLKFYCNKCKNTQEYSENKDLICKCGHQREIKYYYSSNYEFLNNEGHWFEWYVYTICEDIYESVEHNIHIRHEKDGKKVENELDVVCFENETLIAFECKDYLSKIKTDDLSSIPQFSHLIDDIYVVSSTTKIKNNERDIINELSNKEIKYIEGTILEQKFFSPKNVISLINEKEYIKATNIYTKLSKENKKSLVDTIFSEIKNNENIDFFNSLILIIEREKHINSIFKNTRPKLDSVIQFAIDNLKNNKNVGVSYIFFGNLFRYYSKECIIKEERLNILINCGTNHLNPRSFSNYNNRRPFFRLITNLFKEEFNTDLLTYETSKKFLLKLIPMLDVYYSTNSRADVLNIFKKLWNCVDENIENNLISKTFSVYNKSNLGTKNVINNFLTDSEISFSEENKEKIEDFFN
;
A
#
# COMPACT_ATOMS: atom_id res chain seq x y z
N MET A 1 -8.77 2.50 25.94
CA MET A 1 -8.96 2.62 24.48
C MET A 1 -10.09 1.67 24.16
N GLY A 2 -11.29 2.22 23.96
CA GLY A 2 -12.46 1.41 23.64
C GLY A 2 -12.28 0.82 22.25
N GLY A 3 -12.44 -0.49 22.13
CA GLY A 3 -12.52 -1.15 20.84
C GLY A 3 -13.80 -0.67 20.17
N ILE A 4 -13.64 -0.10 18.96
CA ILE A 4 -14.75 0.10 18.05
C ILE A 4 -15.24 -1.31 17.70
N SER A 5 -16.50 -1.57 18.05
CA SER A 5 -17.22 -2.78 17.67
C SER A 5 -17.29 -2.83 16.14
N ILE A 6 -16.92 -3.97 15.55
CA ILE A 6 -16.99 -4.25 14.10
C ILE A 6 -18.43 -4.11 13.54
N TYR A 7 -19.43 -3.90 14.41
CA TYR A 7 -20.84 -3.78 14.04
C TYR A 7 -21.37 -2.35 13.79
N GLU A 8 -20.59 -1.28 13.98
CA GLU A 8 -21.09 0.11 13.82
C GLU A 8 -20.98 0.70 12.40
N VAL A 9 -20.35 0.01 11.44
CA VAL A 9 -20.20 0.49 10.04
C VAL A 9 -21.27 -0.10 9.10
N TYR A 10 -22.09 -1.02 9.61
CA TYR A 10 -23.19 -1.68 8.89
C TYR A 10 -24.41 -0.77 8.64
N ASP A 11 -24.45 0.45 9.16
CA ASP A 11 -25.71 1.18 9.30
C ASP A 11 -26.09 2.05 8.08
N ASP A 12 -25.17 2.78 7.44
CA ASP A 12 -25.56 3.82 6.45
C ASP A 12 -26.19 3.24 5.17
N ILE A 13 -25.59 2.20 4.57
CA ILE A 13 -26.15 1.53 3.38
C ILE A 13 -27.49 0.87 3.71
N MET A 14 -27.56 0.19 4.86
CA MET A 14 -28.74 -0.56 5.29
C MET A 14 -29.90 0.37 5.64
N GLU A 15 -29.62 1.46 6.33
CA GLU A 15 -30.59 2.52 6.65
C GLU A 15 -31.12 3.13 5.35
N LYS A 16 -30.24 3.51 4.43
CA LYS A 16 -30.65 4.12 3.15
C LYS A 16 -31.48 3.18 2.28
N LEU A 17 -31.16 1.89 2.25
CA LEU A 17 -31.96 0.88 1.54
C LEU A 17 -33.33 0.68 2.21
N LYS A 18 -33.41 0.67 3.55
CA LYS A 18 -34.68 0.59 4.28
C LYS A 18 -35.56 1.82 4.03
N GLU A 19 -34.99 3.03 4.05
CA GLU A 19 -35.69 4.27 3.71
C GLU A 19 -36.31 4.21 2.31
N ARG A 20 -35.67 3.49 1.39
CA ARG A 20 -36.10 3.33 0.00
C ARG A 20 -37.05 2.16 -0.24
N GLY A 21 -37.46 1.45 0.81
CA GLY A 21 -38.49 0.42 0.74
C GLY A 21 -37.98 -1.02 0.72
N CYS A 22 -36.70 -1.26 1.04
CA CYS A 22 -36.23 -2.61 1.34
C CYS A 22 -36.82 -3.10 2.67
N ILE A 23 -37.45 -4.28 2.62
CA ILE A 23 -38.14 -4.91 3.75
C ILE A 23 -37.18 -5.83 4.52
N GLU A 24 -36.29 -6.50 3.80
CA GLU A 24 -35.28 -7.38 4.37
C GLU A 24 -33.97 -7.15 3.65
N ILE A 25 -32.88 -7.11 4.43
CA ILE A 25 -31.54 -6.94 3.95
C ILE A 25 -30.64 -7.87 4.74
N THR A 26 -29.98 -8.80 4.04
CA THR A 26 -29.13 -9.82 4.66
C THR A 26 -27.94 -10.11 3.76
N GLN A 27 -26.77 -10.39 4.33
CA GLN A 27 -25.64 -10.86 3.55
C GLN A 27 -25.84 -12.31 3.08
N THR A 28 -25.45 -12.63 1.85
CA THR A 28 -25.55 -14.00 1.31
C THR A 28 -24.51 -14.94 1.92
N GLU A 29 -24.68 -16.25 1.72
CA GLU A 29 -23.66 -17.25 2.12
C GLU A 29 -22.31 -17.01 1.43
N ASN A 30 -22.32 -16.59 0.16
CA ASN A 30 -21.09 -16.19 -0.54
C ASN A 30 -20.46 -14.94 0.08
N GLY A 31 -21.27 -13.95 0.49
CA GLY A 31 -20.78 -12.78 1.21
C GLY A 31 -20.01 -13.18 2.48
N LYS A 32 -20.54 -14.11 3.28
CA LYS A 32 -19.84 -14.62 4.48
C LYS A 32 -18.51 -15.30 4.15
N LEU A 33 -18.45 -16.07 3.06
CA LEU A 33 -17.20 -16.69 2.62
C LEU A 33 -16.16 -15.67 2.15
N ILE A 34 -16.60 -14.55 1.59
CA ILE A 34 -15.74 -13.42 1.21
C ILE A 34 -15.26 -12.69 2.48
N ASP A 35 -16.11 -12.48 3.48
CA ASP A 35 -15.71 -11.90 4.78
C ASP A 35 -14.61 -12.71 5.44
N ASP A 36 -14.76 -14.04 5.49
CA ASP A 36 -13.74 -14.94 6.04
C ASP A 36 -12.38 -14.76 5.32
N PHE A 37 -12.41 -14.53 4.00
CA PHE A 37 -11.21 -14.24 3.22
C PHE A 37 -10.64 -12.85 3.48
N ILE A 38 -11.48 -11.83 3.65
CA ILE A 38 -11.06 -10.45 3.98
C ILE A 38 -10.40 -10.41 5.36
N ILE A 39 -10.94 -11.16 6.33
CA ILE A 39 -10.39 -11.29 7.69
C ILE A 39 -8.97 -11.90 7.65
N GLU A 40 -8.66 -12.76 6.69
CA GLU A 40 -7.30 -13.19 6.37
C GLU A 40 -6.50 -12.08 5.64
N GLU A 41 -6.35 -10.94 6.32
CA GLU A 41 -5.88 -9.65 5.80
C GLU A 41 -4.57 -9.77 4.98
N GLU A 42 -3.65 -10.64 5.40
CA GLU A 42 -2.37 -10.84 4.70
C GLU A 42 -2.54 -11.51 3.34
N VAL A 43 -3.33 -12.57 3.25
CA VAL A 43 -3.55 -13.32 1.99
C VAL A 43 -4.38 -12.48 1.04
N SER A 44 -5.49 -11.92 1.52
CA SER A 44 -6.37 -11.04 0.73
C SER A 44 -5.61 -9.86 0.13
N LYS A 45 -4.80 -9.14 0.93
CA LYS A 45 -4.01 -8.00 0.43
C LYS A 45 -2.93 -8.40 -0.57
N LYS A 46 -2.21 -9.50 -0.32
CA LYS A 46 -1.19 -9.99 -1.26
C LYS A 46 -1.83 -10.42 -2.58
N PHE A 47 -2.96 -11.12 -2.52
CA PHE A 47 -3.68 -11.58 -3.69
C PHE A 47 -4.24 -10.41 -4.51
N PHE A 48 -4.86 -9.42 -3.85
CA PHE A 48 -5.36 -8.22 -4.52
C PHE A 48 -4.23 -7.48 -5.23
N THR A 49 -3.10 -7.29 -4.54
CA THR A 49 -1.90 -6.65 -5.11
C THR A 49 -1.42 -7.40 -6.35
N PHE A 50 -1.29 -8.73 -6.27
CA PHE A 50 -0.90 -9.58 -7.39
C PHE A 50 -1.83 -9.45 -8.61
N LEU A 51 -3.15 -9.35 -8.39
CA LEU A 51 -4.12 -9.18 -9.47
C LEU A 51 -4.06 -7.79 -10.12
N VAL A 52 -3.89 -6.73 -9.32
CA VAL A 52 -3.81 -5.33 -9.79
C VAL A 52 -2.52 -5.05 -10.57
N GLU A 53 -1.42 -5.75 -10.24
CA GLU A 53 -0.12 -5.56 -10.89
C GLU A 53 -0.14 -5.74 -12.41
N ASN A 54 -1.01 -6.62 -12.91
CA ASN A 54 -1.07 -6.90 -14.34
C ASN A 54 -2.43 -7.44 -14.79
N ASN A 55 -2.97 -6.84 -15.85
CA ASN A 55 -4.21 -7.33 -16.47
C ASN A 55 -4.17 -8.80 -16.91
N LEU A 56 -2.98 -9.30 -17.30
CA LEU A 56 -2.80 -10.71 -17.63
C LEU A 56 -2.97 -11.61 -16.40
N ASN A 57 -2.56 -11.17 -15.21
CA ASN A 57 -2.73 -11.97 -13.98
C ASN A 57 -4.21 -12.23 -13.71
N ARG A 58 -5.03 -11.18 -13.80
CA ARG A 58 -6.49 -11.29 -13.64
C ARG A 58 -7.12 -12.20 -14.68
N TYR A 59 -6.74 -12.03 -15.95
CA TYR A 59 -7.24 -12.89 -17.03
C TYR A 59 -6.89 -14.37 -16.79
N LEU A 60 -5.62 -14.66 -16.46
CA LEU A 60 -5.17 -16.01 -16.18
C LEU A 60 -5.85 -16.59 -14.96
N PHE A 61 -6.05 -15.80 -13.91
CA PHE A 61 -6.74 -16.23 -12.69
C PHE A 61 -8.19 -16.66 -12.97
N GLY A 62 -8.99 -15.80 -13.60
CA GLY A 62 -10.38 -16.14 -13.96
C GLY A 62 -10.46 -17.31 -14.95
N LEU A 63 -9.47 -17.43 -15.86
CA LEU A 63 -9.35 -18.56 -16.78
C LEU A 63 -9.09 -19.88 -16.04
N ILE A 64 -8.22 -19.84 -15.04
CA ILE A 64 -7.82 -20.99 -14.21
C ILE A 64 -9.00 -21.52 -13.39
N LEU A 65 -9.76 -20.67 -12.71
CA LEU A 65 -10.90 -21.09 -11.87
C LEU A 65 -11.95 -21.89 -12.67
N ARG A 66 -12.18 -21.52 -13.94
CA ARG A 66 -13.15 -22.20 -14.82
C ARG A 66 -12.71 -23.58 -15.29
N THR A 67 -11.44 -23.91 -15.15
CA THR A 67 -10.95 -25.23 -15.58
C THR A 67 -11.22 -26.35 -14.57
N LYS A 68 -11.71 -26.02 -13.34
CA LYS A 68 -12.14 -26.90 -12.23
C LYS A 68 -11.13 -27.94 -11.72
N SER A 69 -10.31 -28.54 -12.58
CA SER A 69 -9.11 -29.31 -12.24
C SER A 69 -7.96 -28.94 -13.17
N MET A 70 -6.98 -28.20 -12.66
CA MET A 70 -5.81 -27.83 -13.44
C MET A 70 -4.79 -28.96 -13.47
N ASN A 71 -4.91 -29.83 -14.46
CA ASN A 71 -3.83 -30.71 -14.85
C ASN A 71 -2.96 -29.99 -15.88
N ILE A 72 -1.81 -29.45 -15.44
CA ILE A 72 -0.88 -28.69 -16.29
C ILE A 72 -0.36 -29.52 -17.48
N ASP A 73 -0.33 -30.84 -17.35
CA ASP A 73 0.15 -31.75 -18.40
C ASP A 73 -0.88 -32.02 -19.52
N ASN A 74 -2.16 -31.67 -19.33
CA ASN A 74 -3.23 -32.12 -20.21
C ASN A 74 -4.03 -30.96 -20.81
N ILE A 75 -3.35 -30.02 -21.47
CA ILE A 75 -3.94 -28.75 -21.90
C ILE A 75 -4.04 -28.63 -23.45
N PRO A 76 -5.00 -29.31 -24.12
CA PRO A 76 -5.54 -28.87 -25.42
C PRO A 76 -6.08 -27.42 -25.42
N PHE A 77 -6.28 -26.86 -24.23
CA PHE A 77 -6.77 -25.51 -23.93
C PHE A 77 -5.77 -24.37 -24.24
N PHE A 78 -4.47 -24.65 -24.31
CA PHE A 78 -3.40 -23.66 -24.57
C PHE A 78 -3.66 -22.93 -25.89
N TYR A 79 -3.96 -23.67 -26.96
CA TYR A 79 -4.15 -23.10 -28.28
C TYR A 79 -5.43 -22.26 -28.42
N LYS A 80 -6.47 -22.54 -27.62
CA LYS A 80 -7.76 -21.84 -27.75
C LYS A 80 -7.81 -20.51 -26.98
N TYR A 81 -7.32 -20.48 -25.75
CA TYR A 81 -7.50 -19.32 -24.85
C TYR A 81 -6.21 -18.58 -24.49
N LEU A 82 -5.06 -19.21 -24.70
CA LEU A 82 -3.73 -18.65 -24.45
C LEU A 82 -2.94 -18.38 -25.73
N ASN A 83 -3.60 -18.39 -26.90
CA ASN A 83 -2.91 -17.96 -28.11
C ASN A 83 -2.58 -16.46 -28.04
N LYS A 84 -1.39 -16.14 -28.53
CA LYS A 84 -0.79 -14.81 -28.45
C LYS A 84 -1.69 -13.69 -29.00
N ASP A 85 -2.32 -13.92 -30.15
CA ASP A 85 -3.14 -12.90 -30.82
C ASP A 85 -4.43 -12.60 -30.04
N THR A 86 -5.05 -13.63 -29.46
CA THR A 86 -6.25 -13.47 -28.62
C THR A 86 -5.90 -12.75 -27.33
N LEU A 87 -4.78 -13.12 -26.68
CA LEU A 87 -4.32 -12.43 -25.47
C LEU A 87 -4.03 -10.97 -25.76
N LYS A 88 -3.26 -10.66 -26.81
CA LYS A 88 -2.91 -9.29 -27.19
C LYS A 88 -4.15 -8.43 -27.51
N ASN A 89 -5.20 -9.02 -28.07
CA ASN A 89 -6.44 -8.30 -28.36
C ASN A 89 -7.30 -8.05 -27.12
N LYS A 90 -7.19 -8.89 -26.09
CA LYS A 90 -7.99 -8.79 -24.87
C LYS A 90 -7.28 -8.09 -23.71
N ILE A 91 -5.95 -8.11 -23.71
CA ILE A 91 -5.10 -7.71 -22.59
C ILE A 91 -4.00 -6.82 -23.14
N LYS A 92 -3.81 -5.66 -22.51
CA LYS A 92 -2.88 -4.63 -22.98
C LYS A 92 -1.46 -4.78 -22.43
N GLU A 93 -1.31 -5.51 -21.35
CA GLU A 93 -0.05 -5.66 -20.60
C GLU A 93 0.24 -7.15 -20.38
N SER A 94 1.52 -7.52 -20.42
CA SER A 94 1.94 -8.88 -20.06
C SER A 94 2.65 -8.88 -18.71
N CYS A 95 2.47 -9.93 -17.90
CA CYS A 95 3.25 -10.18 -16.70
C CYS A 95 4.63 -10.79 -17.00
N ILE A 96 4.94 -11.03 -18.28
CA ILE A 96 6.24 -11.47 -18.79
C ILE A 96 6.80 -10.34 -19.65
N LYS A 97 8.02 -9.91 -19.34
CA LYS A 97 8.75 -8.90 -20.09
C LYS A 97 9.94 -9.52 -20.81
N LYS A 98 10.26 -9.00 -21.99
CA LYS A 98 11.40 -9.44 -22.78
C LYS A 98 12.23 -8.29 -23.33
N ILE A 99 13.52 -8.55 -23.56
CA ILE A 99 14.44 -7.67 -24.30
C ILE A 99 15.06 -8.47 -25.44
N GLU A 100 15.07 -7.87 -26.62
CA GLU A 100 15.73 -8.39 -27.81
C GLU A 100 16.84 -7.42 -28.23
N CYS A 101 17.96 -7.97 -28.69
CA CYS A 101 19.06 -7.17 -29.21
C CYS A 101 18.62 -6.34 -30.42
N PHE A 102 18.76 -5.02 -30.36
CA PHE A 102 18.36 -4.12 -31.46
C PHE A 102 19.13 -4.38 -32.76
N ASN A 103 20.34 -4.94 -32.69
CA ASN A 103 21.19 -5.19 -33.86
C ASN A 103 20.90 -6.52 -34.56
N CYS A 104 20.59 -7.59 -33.79
CA CYS A 104 20.43 -8.94 -34.36
C CYS A 104 19.16 -9.69 -33.94
N ASN A 105 18.26 -9.03 -33.20
CA ASN A 105 16.99 -9.55 -32.67
C ASN A 105 17.12 -10.80 -31.78
N HIS A 106 18.33 -11.09 -31.28
CA HIS A 106 18.51 -12.19 -30.33
C HIS A 106 17.81 -11.86 -29.00
N LEU A 107 17.00 -12.77 -28.48
CA LEU A 107 16.37 -12.64 -27.16
C LEU A 107 17.46 -12.67 -26.08
N LEU A 108 17.54 -11.60 -25.29
CA LEU A 108 18.54 -11.44 -24.24
C LEU A 108 17.95 -11.68 -22.85
N PHE A 109 16.66 -11.38 -22.70
CA PHE A 109 15.97 -11.34 -21.44
C PHE A 109 14.52 -11.76 -21.65
N ARG A 110 13.98 -12.62 -20.79
CA ARG A 110 12.55 -13.01 -20.76
C ARG A 110 12.17 -13.51 -19.38
N GLU A 111 11.58 -12.64 -18.56
CA GLU A 111 11.28 -12.93 -17.15
C GLU A 111 9.94 -12.34 -16.72
N HIS A 112 9.42 -12.83 -15.58
CA HIS A 112 8.24 -12.24 -14.97
C HIS A 112 8.59 -10.90 -14.31
N ILE A 113 7.64 -9.96 -14.26
CA ILE A 113 7.85 -8.59 -13.76
C ILE A 113 8.46 -8.54 -12.35
N ASP A 114 8.06 -9.45 -11.47
CA ASP A 114 8.53 -9.59 -10.08
C ASP A 114 9.90 -10.25 -9.95
N ASP A 115 10.35 -11.01 -10.96
CA ASP A 115 11.68 -11.63 -10.99
C ASP A 115 12.76 -10.59 -11.41
N ILE A 116 12.37 -9.43 -11.94
CA ILE A 116 13.28 -8.42 -12.50
C ILE A 116 13.96 -7.61 -11.38
N GLY A 117 15.25 -7.86 -11.15
CA GLY A 117 16.12 -7.01 -10.33
C GLY A 117 16.40 -5.66 -11.00
N PHE A 118 16.39 -4.57 -10.23
CA PHE A 118 16.58 -3.20 -10.74
C PHE A 118 18.02 -2.69 -10.60
N ASP A 119 19.01 -3.58 -10.73
CA ASP A 119 20.41 -3.20 -10.72
C ASP A 119 20.84 -2.88 -12.16
N GLU A 120 21.47 -1.72 -12.36
CA GLU A 120 21.87 -1.12 -13.64
C GLU A 120 22.99 -1.96 -14.30
N GLU A 121 22.69 -3.18 -14.76
CA GLU A 121 23.64 -4.04 -15.46
C GLU A 121 23.47 -3.94 -16.97
N ASP A 122 24.53 -3.54 -17.67
CA ASP A 122 24.60 -3.57 -19.13
C ASP A 122 24.60 -5.02 -19.63
N ILE A 123 23.68 -5.34 -20.55
CA ILE A 123 23.60 -6.67 -21.16
C ILE A 123 24.41 -6.68 -22.46
N THR A 124 25.47 -7.47 -22.49
CA THR A 124 26.21 -7.72 -23.73
C THR A 124 25.52 -8.82 -24.53
N CYS A 125 25.14 -8.52 -25.78
CA CYS A 125 24.53 -9.50 -26.67
C CYS A 125 25.54 -10.60 -27.03
N PRO A 126 25.30 -11.88 -26.66
CA PRO A 126 26.26 -12.95 -26.90
C PRO A 126 26.44 -13.28 -28.40
N LYS A 127 25.51 -12.84 -29.25
CA LYS A 127 25.53 -13.15 -30.69
C LYS A 127 26.29 -12.12 -31.52
N CYS A 128 26.29 -10.84 -31.14
CA CYS A 128 26.87 -9.77 -31.95
C CYS A 128 27.75 -8.79 -31.17
N GLY A 129 27.91 -8.98 -29.86
CA GLY A 129 28.73 -8.14 -28.99
C GLY A 129 28.17 -6.75 -28.72
N ALA A 130 26.98 -6.40 -29.23
CA ALA A 130 26.34 -5.13 -28.93
C ALA A 130 26.02 -5.04 -27.43
N ILE A 131 26.43 -3.94 -26.80
CA ILE A 131 26.10 -3.61 -25.42
C ILE A 131 24.75 -2.92 -25.40
N ILE A 132 23.84 -3.39 -24.54
CA ILE A 132 22.50 -2.86 -24.37
C ILE A 132 22.34 -2.46 -22.92
N GLU A 133 22.21 -1.17 -22.69
CA GLU A 133 21.90 -0.62 -21.38
C GLU A 133 20.52 -1.12 -20.94
N PHE A 134 20.47 -1.83 -19.81
CA PHE A 134 19.20 -2.30 -19.27
C PHE A 134 18.40 -1.12 -18.73
N ASN A 135 17.34 -0.76 -19.44
CA ASN A 135 16.35 0.19 -18.98
C ASN A 135 14.97 -0.47 -18.99
N PHE A 136 14.23 -0.36 -17.89
CA PHE A 136 12.86 -0.88 -17.77
C PHE A 136 11.95 -0.42 -18.93
N ASP A 137 12.14 0.80 -19.44
CA ASP A 137 11.36 1.35 -20.54
C ASP A 137 11.66 0.65 -21.89
N THR A 138 12.75 -0.13 -21.97
CA THR A 138 13.08 -0.94 -23.15
C THR A 138 12.46 -2.34 -23.14
N LEU A 139 11.84 -2.72 -22.01
CA LEU A 139 11.13 -3.99 -21.87
C LEU A 139 9.90 -4.03 -22.77
N LYS A 140 9.78 -5.09 -23.57
CA LYS A 140 8.60 -5.36 -24.40
C LYS A 140 7.72 -6.40 -23.72
N ASP A 141 6.40 -6.27 -23.86
CA ASP A 141 5.47 -7.30 -23.43
C ASP A 141 5.66 -8.59 -24.24
N ASP A 142 5.71 -9.74 -23.55
CA ASP A 142 5.67 -11.05 -24.18
C ASP A 142 4.38 -11.79 -23.83
N PHE A 143 3.54 -12.02 -24.84
CA PHE A 143 2.27 -12.73 -24.69
C PHE A 143 2.37 -14.21 -25.09
N ASP A 144 3.56 -14.70 -25.41
CA ASP A 144 3.78 -16.11 -25.70
C ASP A 144 3.94 -16.90 -24.39
N ILE A 145 2.81 -17.30 -23.79
CA ILE A 145 2.78 -17.99 -22.50
C ILE A 145 3.03 -19.48 -22.73
N ASN A 146 4.06 -20.01 -22.08
CA ASN A 146 4.39 -21.43 -22.12
C ASN A 146 3.99 -22.14 -20.80
N ARG A 147 4.21 -23.45 -20.76
CA ARG A 147 3.92 -24.29 -19.59
C ARG A 147 4.62 -23.84 -18.31
N ASN A 148 5.90 -23.49 -18.40
CA ASN A 148 6.70 -23.09 -17.24
C ASN A 148 6.20 -21.76 -16.68
N ASP A 149 5.75 -20.84 -17.54
CA ASP A 149 5.16 -19.57 -17.10
C ASP A 149 3.86 -19.80 -16.31
N LEU A 150 3.02 -20.74 -16.74
CA LEU A 150 1.81 -21.12 -15.97
C LEU A 150 2.13 -21.81 -14.65
N ILE A 151 3.17 -22.66 -14.61
CA ILE A 151 3.64 -23.28 -13.36
C ILE A 151 4.09 -22.18 -12.39
N LYS A 152 4.93 -21.24 -12.84
CA LYS A 152 5.37 -20.10 -12.02
C LYS A 152 4.19 -19.26 -11.54
N PHE A 153 3.20 -19.01 -12.40
CA PHE A 153 1.99 -18.29 -12.02
C PHE A 153 1.22 -19.01 -10.89
N LEU A 154 1.06 -20.33 -10.99
CA LEU A 154 0.38 -21.13 -9.97
C LEU A 154 1.18 -21.26 -8.67
N GLU A 155 2.50 -21.39 -8.76
CA GLU A 155 3.39 -21.37 -7.60
C GLU A 155 3.35 -20.03 -6.87
N LYS A 156 3.16 -18.91 -7.59
CA LYS A 156 2.92 -17.61 -6.95
C LYS A 156 1.60 -17.58 -6.19
N LEU A 157 0.52 -18.10 -6.77
CA LEU A 157 -0.77 -18.20 -6.07
C LEU A 157 -0.70 -19.13 -4.85
N GLU A 158 0.09 -20.20 -4.93
CA GLU A 158 0.39 -21.08 -3.79
C GLU A 158 1.18 -20.34 -2.70
N ASN A 159 2.23 -19.62 -3.07
CA ASN A 159 3.05 -18.84 -2.14
C ASN A 159 2.26 -17.71 -1.45
N ILE A 160 1.26 -17.14 -2.13
CA ILE A 160 0.36 -16.15 -1.53
C ILE A 160 -0.58 -16.83 -0.51
N GLY A 161 -0.87 -18.12 -0.67
CA GLY A 161 -1.82 -18.87 0.15
C GLY A 161 -3.20 -19.03 -0.48
N VAL A 162 -3.40 -18.58 -1.71
CA VAL A 162 -4.68 -18.67 -2.42
C VAL A 162 -4.98 -20.12 -2.81
N PHE A 163 -3.96 -20.81 -3.33
CA PHE A 163 -4.06 -22.20 -3.78
C PHE A 163 -3.19 -23.12 -2.93
N LYS A 164 -3.52 -24.42 -2.98
CA LYS A 164 -2.66 -25.51 -2.54
C LYS A 164 -2.25 -26.39 -3.72
N LYS A 165 -1.05 -26.96 -3.60
CA LYS A 165 -0.45 -27.89 -4.58
C LYS A 165 -0.34 -29.28 -3.97
N ASP A 166 -1.11 -30.20 -4.51
CA ASP A 166 -1.17 -31.59 -4.05
C ASP A 166 -0.66 -32.56 -5.12
N LEU A 167 0.08 -33.59 -4.70
CA LEU A 167 0.39 -34.73 -5.56
C LEU A 167 -0.80 -35.69 -5.60
N LYS A 168 -1.23 -36.08 -6.80
CA LYS A 168 -2.29 -37.07 -7.01
C LYS A 168 -1.88 -38.10 -8.04
N PHE A 169 -2.33 -39.33 -7.83
CA PHE A 169 -2.37 -40.34 -8.87
C PHE A 169 -3.49 -40.04 -9.86
N TYR A 170 -3.19 -40.09 -11.15
CA TYR A 170 -4.14 -39.91 -12.25
C TYR A 170 -4.04 -41.06 -13.23
N CYS A 171 -5.18 -41.67 -13.58
CA CYS A 171 -5.22 -42.69 -14.61
C CYS A 171 -5.64 -42.10 -15.95
N ASN A 172 -4.74 -42.12 -16.95
CA ASN A 172 -5.04 -41.60 -18.29
C ASN A 172 -6.24 -42.26 -18.97
N LYS A 173 -6.49 -43.55 -18.66
CA LYS A 173 -7.56 -44.34 -19.28
C LYS A 173 -8.94 -44.03 -18.70
N CYS A 174 -9.10 -44.08 -17.38
CA CYS A 174 -10.41 -43.90 -16.72
C CYS A 174 -10.61 -42.51 -16.08
N LYS A 175 -9.62 -41.62 -16.17
CA LYS A 175 -9.64 -40.25 -15.63
C LYS A 175 -9.79 -40.12 -14.12
N ASN A 176 -9.82 -41.24 -13.38
CA ASN A 176 -9.87 -41.24 -11.93
C ASN A 176 -8.61 -40.61 -11.33
N THR A 177 -8.84 -39.71 -10.37
CA THR A 177 -7.81 -39.08 -9.53
C THR A 177 -7.89 -39.63 -8.10
N GLN A 178 -6.75 -39.89 -7.48
CA GLN A 178 -6.66 -40.32 -6.07
C GLN A 178 -5.46 -39.64 -5.41
N GLU A 179 -5.55 -39.34 -4.12
CA GLU A 179 -4.42 -38.79 -3.37
C GLU A 179 -3.19 -39.69 -3.47
N TYR A 180 -2.04 -39.04 -3.68
CA TYR A 180 -0.75 -39.70 -3.68
C TYR A 180 -0.43 -40.23 -2.29
N SER A 181 0.16 -41.42 -2.25
CA SER A 181 0.74 -42.00 -1.06
C SER A 181 1.85 -42.95 -1.51
N GLU A 182 3.01 -42.88 -0.87
CA GLU A 182 4.20 -43.65 -1.27
C GLU A 182 3.95 -45.17 -1.38
N ASN A 183 3.00 -45.70 -0.62
CA ASN A 183 2.70 -47.14 -0.53
C ASN A 183 1.56 -47.64 -1.45
N LYS A 184 1.05 -46.83 -2.38
CA LYS A 184 -0.08 -47.24 -3.27
C LYS A 184 0.41 -47.85 -4.58
N ASP A 185 -0.31 -48.86 -5.06
CA ASP A 185 -0.13 -49.44 -6.38
C ASP A 185 -0.19 -48.38 -7.49
N LEU A 186 0.81 -48.42 -8.37
CA LEU A 186 0.85 -47.62 -9.61
C LEU A 186 -0.15 -48.12 -10.65
N ILE A 187 -0.83 -49.25 -10.41
CA ILE A 187 -1.86 -49.77 -11.30
C ILE A 187 -3.24 -49.29 -10.84
N CYS A 188 -3.99 -48.67 -11.75
CA CYS A 188 -5.38 -48.29 -11.52
C CYS A 188 -6.30 -49.51 -11.51
N LYS A 189 -7.47 -49.39 -10.87
CA LYS A 189 -8.52 -50.43 -10.90
C LYS A 189 -8.93 -50.86 -12.32
N CYS A 190 -8.70 -50.01 -13.33
CA CYS A 190 -8.93 -50.35 -14.75
C CYS A 190 -7.73 -51.04 -15.44
N GLY A 191 -6.75 -51.52 -14.67
CA GLY A 191 -5.56 -52.24 -15.16
C GLY A 191 -4.48 -51.38 -15.84
N HIS A 192 -4.65 -50.06 -15.89
CA HIS A 192 -3.70 -49.15 -16.53
C HIS A 192 -2.80 -48.46 -15.51
N GLN A 193 -1.56 -48.18 -15.89
CA GLN A 193 -0.62 -47.43 -15.07
C GLN A 193 -1.15 -46.01 -14.77
N ARG A 194 -1.01 -45.60 -13.52
CA ARG A 194 -1.28 -44.27 -13.00
C ARG A 194 -0.04 -43.41 -13.19
N GLU A 195 -0.27 -42.14 -13.46
CA GLU A 195 0.74 -41.09 -13.45
C GLU A 195 0.67 -40.32 -12.14
N ILE A 196 1.81 -39.84 -11.65
CA ILE A 196 1.86 -38.92 -10.52
C ILE A 196 1.87 -37.50 -11.10
N LYS A 197 0.92 -36.66 -10.69
CA LYS A 197 0.80 -35.28 -11.18
C LYS A 197 0.51 -34.31 -10.03
N TYR A 198 1.00 -33.08 -10.19
CA TYR A 198 0.58 -31.97 -9.35
C TYR A 198 -0.82 -31.50 -9.76
N TYR A 199 -1.65 -31.27 -8.76
CA TYR A 199 -2.97 -30.65 -8.88
C TYR A 199 -3.01 -29.41 -8.02
N TYR A 200 -3.53 -28.33 -8.59
CA TYR A 200 -3.74 -27.07 -7.90
C TYR A 200 -5.24 -26.92 -7.61
N SER A 201 -5.58 -26.52 -6.40
CA SER A 201 -6.95 -26.23 -5.97
C SER A 201 -6.97 -25.02 -5.06
N SER A 202 -8.08 -24.26 -5.10
CA SER A 202 -8.30 -23.14 -4.19
C SER A 202 -8.38 -23.58 -2.73
N ASN A 203 -7.80 -22.79 -1.83
CA ASN A 203 -7.99 -22.91 -0.39
C ASN A 203 -9.34 -22.31 0.07
N TYR A 204 -9.93 -21.42 -0.73
CA TYR A 204 -11.16 -20.71 -0.40
C TYR A 204 -12.32 -21.16 -1.30
N GLU A 205 -13.46 -21.46 -0.69
CA GLU A 205 -14.61 -22.01 -1.38
C GLU A 205 -15.23 -21.04 -2.38
N PHE A 206 -15.38 -19.75 -2.02
CA PHE A 206 -15.99 -18.74 -2.89
C PHE A 206 -15.25 -18.56 -4.22
N LEU A 207 -13.93 -18.80 -4.26
CA LEU A 207 -13.15 -18.76 -5.51
C LEU A 207 -13.52 -19.89 -6.47
N ASN A 208 -14.05 -21.00 -5.97
CA ASN A 208 -14.53 -22.10 -6.82
C ASN A 208 -15.93 -21.84 -7.38
N ASN A 209 -16.66 -20.88 -6.82
CA ASN A 209 -17.97 -20.45 -7.30
C ASN A 209 -17.76 -19.39 -8.41
N GLU A 210 -18.38 -19.60 -9.57
CA GLU A 210 -18.12 -18.79 -10.76
C GLU A 210 -18.50 -17.32 -10.54
N GLY A 211 -17.50 -16.43 -10.54
CA GLY A 211 -17.69 -14.97 -10.57
C GLY A 211 -17.43 -14.21 -9.27
N HIS A 212 -17.59 -14.84 -8.10
CA HIS A 212 -17.48 -14.17 -6.80
C HIS A 212 -16.07 -13.64 -6.48
N TRP A 213 -15.01 -14.23 -7.05
CA TRP A 213 -13.68 -13.65 -6.94
C TRP A 213 -13.60 -12.23 -7.52
N PHE A 214 -14.40 -11.95 -8.55
CA PHE A 214 -14.42 -10.65 -9.21
C PHE A 214 -15.27 -9.65 -8.44
N GLU A 215 -16.32 -10.11 -7.78
CA GLU A 215 -17.13 -9.31 -6.84
C GLU A 215 -16.26 -8.84 -5.66
N TRP A 216 -15.54 -9.76 -5.01
CA TRP A 216 -14.54 -9.42 -3.99
C TRP A 216 -13.48 -8.44 -4.51
N TYR A 217 -13.01 -8.64 -5.74
CA TYR A 217 -12.03 -7.75 -6.34
C TYR A 217 -12.57 -6.32 -6.52
N VAL A 218 -13.81 -6.16 -6.99
CA VAL A 218 -14.48 -4.86 -7.14
C VAL A 218 -14.79 -4.25 -5.77
N TYR A 219 -15.23 -5.05 -4.81
CA TYR A 219 -15.44 -4.64 -3.41
C TYR A 219 -14.17 -4.02 -2.84
N THR A 220 -13.03 -4.72 -2.97
CA THR A 220 -11.73 -4.25 -2.46
C THR A 220 -11.28 -2.95 -3.12
N ILE A 221 -11.58 -2.74 -4.42
CA ILE A 221 -11.36 -1.45 -5.09
C ILE A 221 -12.24 -0.36 -4.48
N CYS A 222 -13.51 -0.67 -4.24
CA CYS A 222 -14.48 0.28 -3.72
C CYS A 222 -14.17 0.71 -2.28
N GLU A 223 -13.70 -0.20 -1.42
CA GLU A 223 -13.29 0.11 -0.04
C GLU A 223 -12.20 1.18 0.05
N ASP A 224 -11.33 1.26 -0.97
CA ASP A 224 -10.28 2.28 -1.04
C ASP A 224 -10.80 3.67 -1.45
N ILE A 225 -12.08 3.79 -1.84
CA ILE A 225 -12.66 4.96 -2.53
C ILE A 225 -13.86 5.54 -1.78
N TYR A 226 -14.85 4.71 -1.46
CA TYR A 226 -16.13 5.16 -0.91
C TYR A 226 -16.13 5.12 0.62
N GLU A 227 -17.06 5.86 1.24
CA GLU A 227 -17.15 5.99 2.70
C GLU A 227 -17.64 4.70 3.37
N SER A 228 -18.60 4.04 2.75
CA SER A 228 -19.09 2.72 3.16
C SER A 228 -19.25 1.83 1.95
N VAL A 229 -18.91 0.56 2.10
CA VAL A 229 -18.98 -0.43 1.03
C VAL A 229 -19.45 -1.74 1.64
N GLU A 230 -20.39 -2.37 0.97
CA GLU A 230 -20.92 -3.68 1.30
C GLU A 230 -20.92 -4.56 0.05
N HIS A 231 -20.95 -5.87 0.22
CA HIS A 231 -20.97 -6.82 -0.89
C HIS A 231 -21.93 -7.98 -0.65
N ASN A 232 -22.38 -8.57 -1.76
CA ASN A 232 -23.27 -9.73 -1.78
C ASN A 232 -24.46 -9.58 -0.84
N ILE A 233 -25.14 -8.44 -0.95
CA ILE A 233 -26.30 -8.13 -0.13
C ILE A 233 -27.55 -8.69 -0.82
N HIS A 234 -28.25 -9.57 -0.13
CA HIS A 234 -29.60 -9.97 -0.50
C HIS A 234 -30.61 -8.92 -0.02
N ILE A 235 -31.40 -8.40 -0.94
CA ILE A 235 -32.50 -7.48 -0.65
C ILE A 235 -33.84 -8.08 -1.02
N ARG A 236 -34.84 -7.84 -0.17
CA ARG A 236 -36.26 -8.08 -0.48
C ARG A 236 -37.03 -6.77 -0.45
N HIS A 237 -37.73 -6.45 -1.52
CA HIS A 237 -38.53 -5.22 -1.64
C HIS A 237 -39.84 -5.50 -2.38
N GLU A 238 -40.73 -4.50 -2.41
CA GLU A 238 -41.99 -4.57 -3.13
C GLU A 238 -41.95 -3.70 -4.38
N LYS A 239 -42.18 -4.32 -5.55
CA LYS A 239 -42.29 -3.63 -6.84
C LYS A 239 -43.58 -4.06 -7.53
N ASP A 240 -44.41 -3.09 -7.93
CA ASP A 240 -45.69 -3.34 -8.59
C ASP A 240 -46.61 -4.32 -7.82
N GLY A 241 -46.60 -4.23 -6.48
CA GLY A 241 -47.42 -5.09 -5.61
C GLY A 241 -46.89 -6.51 -5.42
N LYS A 242 -45.67 -6.81 -5.89
CA LYS A 242 -45.03 -8.13 -5.78
C LYS A 242 -43.75 -8.04 -4.96
N LYS A 243 -43.53 -9.04 -4.12
CA LYS A 243 -42.25 -9.24 -3.43
C LYS A 243 -41.21 -9.70 -4.46
N VAL A 244 -40.12 -8.97 -4.54
CA VAL A 244 -38.99 -9.27 -5.41
C VAL A 244 -37.75 -9.42 -4.55
N GLU A 245 -36.92 -10.40 -4.90
CA GLU A 245 -35.65 -10.68 -4.26
C GLU A 245 -34.54 -10.42 -5.27
N ASN A 246 -33.50 -9.71 -4.83
CA ASN A 246 -32.32 -9.45 -5.65
C ASN A 246 -31.07 -9.61 -4.79
N GLU A 247 -29.96 -9.96 -5.44
CA GLU A 247 -28.63 -9.82 -4.87
C GLU A 247 -27.99 -8.56 -5.46
N LEU A 248 -27.36 -7.77 -4.62
CA LEU A 248 -26.52 -6.64 -5.01
C LEU A 248 -25.06 -7.05 -4.77
N ASP A 249 -24.29 -7.16 -5.85
CA ASP A 249 -22.92 -7.70 -5.78
C ASP A 249 -21.99 -6.81 -4.95
N VAL A 250 -21.94 -5.51 -5.22
CA VAL A 250 -21.25 -4.51 -4.39
C VAL A 250 -22.10 -3.24 -4.32
N VAL A 251 -22.27 -2.69 -3.12
CA VAL A 251 -23.02 -1.46 -2.87
C VAL A 251 -22.13 -0.49 -2.11
N CYS A 252 -22.04 0.73 -2.59
CA CYS A 252 -21.29 1.80 -1.96
C CYS A 252 -22.21 2.93 -1.53
N PHE A 253 -21.82 3.64 -0.49
CA PHE A 253 -22.42 4.88 -0.06
C PHE A 253 -21.37 5.97 0.04
N GLU A 254 -21.66 7.11 -0.56
CA GLU A 254 -20.83 8.31 -0.50
C GLU A 254 -21.70 9.54 -0.77
N ASN A 255 -21.59 10.57 0.05
CA ASN A 255 -22.31 11.83 -0.14
C ASN A 255 -23.84 11.63 -0.37
N GLU A 256 -24.50 10.85 0.48
CA GLU A 256 -25.93 10.51 0.38
C GLU A 256 -26.36 9.69 -0.86
N THR A 257 -25.39 9.24 -1.65
CA THR A 257 -25.62 8.54 -2.93
C THR A 257 -25.37 7.05 -2.76
N LEU A 258 -26.37 6.22 -3.06
CA LEU A 258 -26.22 4.76 -3.17
C LEU A 258 -25.76 4.37 -4.56
N ILE A 259 -24.64 3.66 -4.64
CA ILE A 259 -24.03 3.22 -5.89
C ILE A 259 -23.99 1.70 -5.89
N ALA A 260 -24.57 1.05 -6.89
CA ALA A 260 -24.45 -0.41 -7.05
C ALA A 260 -23.48 -0.75 -8.18
N PHE A 261 -22.62 -1.73 -7.94
CA PHE A 261 -21.77 -2.35 -8.95
C PHE A 261 -22.24 -3.78 -9.17
N GLU A 262 -22.81 -4.04 -10.35
CA GLU A 262 -23.14 -5.39 -10.82
C GLU A 262 -21.92 -5.97 -11.54
N CYS A 263 -21.36 -7.06 -11.00
CA CYS A 263 -20.12 -7.67 -11.43
C CYS A 263 -20.37 -8.86 -12.35
N LYS A 264 -19.72 -8.88 -13.52
CA LYS A 264 -19.86 -9.93 -14.52
C LYS A 264 -18.51 -10.49 -14.93
N ASP A 265 -18.14 -11.62 -14.33
CA ASP A 265 -16.93 -12.33 -14.69
C ASP A 265 -17.15 -13.25 -15.91
N TYR A 266 -17.04 -12.71 -17.13
CA TYR A 266 -17.11 -13.52 -18.36
C TYR A 266 -15.90 -13.29 -19.26
N LEU A 267 -15.38 -14.40 -19.79
CA LEU A 267 -14.41 -14.46 -20.92
C LEU A 267 -15.16 -14.49 -22.28
N SER A 268 -16.49 -14.51 -22.23
CA SER A 268 -17.42 -14.58 -23.36
C SER A 268 -18.41 -13.40 -23.32
N LYS A 269 -19.24 -13.26 -24.36
CA LYS A 269 -20.16 -12.12 -24.52
C LYS A 269 -21.26 -12.14 -23.45
N ILE A 270 -21.39 -11.03 -22.71
CA ILE A 270 -22.52 -10.75 -21.81
C ILE A 270 -23.80 -10.59 -22.64
N LYS A 271 -24.88 -11.23 -22.20
CA LYS A 271 -26.22 -11.18 -22.80
C LYS A 271 -27.20 -10.41 -21.90
N THR A 272 -28.32 -9.98 -22.48
CA THR A 272 -29.41 -9.30 -21.78
C THR A 272 -29.90 -10.09 -20.56
N ASP A 273 -30.04 -11.43 -20.67
CA ASP A 273 -30.51 -12.28 -19.57
C ASP A 273 -29.61 -12.18 -18.33
N ASP A 274 -28.29 -12.01 -18.53
CA ASP A 274 -27.30 -11.90 -17.45
C ASP A 274 -27.46 -10.59 -16.66
N LEU A 275 -28.21 -9.61 -17.18
CA LEU A 275 -28.42 -8.28 -16.61
C LEU A 275 -29.89 -8.02 -16.23
N SER A 276 -30.74 -9.05 -16.28
CA SER A 276 -32.18 -8.95 -16.08
C SER A 276 -32.63 -8.63 -14.65
N SER A 277 -31.72 -8.73 -13.67
CA SER A 277 -31.92 -8.31 -12.27
C SER A 277 -31.93 -6.79 -12.13
N ILE A 278 -31.12 -6.05 -12.90
CA ILE A 278 -30.89 -4.61 -12.71
C ILE A 278 -32.18 -3.78 -12.77
N PRO A 279 -33.07 -3.96 -13.77
CA PRO A 279 -34.35 -3.25 -13.81
C PRO A 279 -35.18 -3.42 -12.54
N GLN A 280 -35.05 -4.55 -11.84
CA GLN A 280 -35.85 -4.90 -10.68
C GLN A 280 -35.48 -4.06 -9.45
N PHE A 281 -34.20 -3.78 -9.23
CA PHE A 281 -33.73 -2.99 -8.08
C PHE A 281 -33.35 -1.54 -8.42
N SER A 282 -33.32 -1.16 -9.71
CA SER A 282 -32.80 0.17 -10.14
C SER A 282 -33.46 1.40 -9.52
N HIS A 283 -34.68 1.28 -9.00
CA HIS A 283 -35.39 2.37 -8.32
C HIS A 283 -34.87 2.63 -6.89
N LEU A 284 -34.15 1.68 -6.30
CA LEU A 284 -33.59 1.77 -4.95
C LEU A 284 -32.18 2.39 -4.94
N ILE A 285 -31.51 2.43 -6.09
CA ILE A 285 -30.09 2.80 -6.22
C ILE A 285 -29.98 4.11 -7.01
N ASP A 286 -29.05 4.98 -6.64
CA ASP A 286 -28.82 6.25 -7.34
C ASP A 286 -28.05 6.08 -8.64
N ASP A 287 -26.96 5.34 -8.58
CA ASP A 287 -26.07 5.08 -9.70
C ASP A 287 -25.80 3.58 -9.83
N ILE A 288 -25.87 3.07 -11.06
CA ILE A 288 -25.61 1.65 -11.32
C ILE A 288 -24.47 1.52 -12.31
N TYR A 289 -23.47 0.75 -11.92
CA TYR A 289 -22.34 0.36 -12.75
C TYR A 289 -22.40 -1.13 -13.04
N VAL A 290 -22.35 -1.50 -14.32
CA VAL A 290 -22.08 -2.89 -14.70
C VAL A 290 -20.59 -3.01 -15.00
N VAL A 291 -19.91 -3.82 -14.20
CA VAL A 291 -18.48 -4.06 -14.30
C VAL A 291 -18.24 -5.45 -14.88
N SER A 292 -17.44 -5.53 -15.94
CA SER A 292 -17.10 -6.81 -16.58
C SER A 292 -15.62 -7.14 -16.37
N SER A 293 -15.26 -8.40 -16.12
CA SER A 293 -13.85 -8.75 -15.86
C SER A 293 -12.94 -8.63 -17.08
N THR A 294 -13.45 -8.93 -18.29
CA THR A 294 -12.64 -8.94 -19.52
C THR A 294 -13.36 -8.55 -20.81
N THR A 295 -14.70 -8.61 -20.88
CA THR A 295 -15.42 -8.56 -22.16
C THR A 295 -16.24 -7.30 -22.34
N LYS A 296 -16.06 -6.60 -23.47
CA LYS A 296 -16.91 -5.47 -23.86
C LYS A 296 -18.36 -5.90 -24.04
N ILE A 297 -19.27 -5.25 -23.30
CA ILE A 297 -20.72 -5.38 -23.49
C ILE A 297 -21.09 -4.68 -24.79
N LYS A 298 -21.83 -5.37 -25.68
CA LYS A 298 -22.25 -4.80 -26.96
C LYS A 298 -23.29 -3.70 -26.77
N ASN A 299 -23.27 -2.69 -27.64
CA ASN A 299 -24.19 -1.55 -27.55
C ASN A 299 -25.65 -1.96 -27.50
N ASN A 300 -26.10 -2.91 -28.34
CA ASN A 300 -27.48 -3.37 -28.35
C ASN A 300 -27.96 -3.93 -26.99
N GLU A 301 -27.09 -4.65 -26.27
CA GLU A 301 -27.43 -5.16 -24.94
C GLU A 301 -27.47 -4.01 -23.90
N ARG A 302 -26.59 -3.01 -24.05
CA ARG A 302 -26.61 -1.80 -23.20
C ARG A 302 -27.90 -1.02 -23.39
N ASP A 303 -28.31 -0.83 -24.64
CA ASP A 303 -29.50 -0.08 -25.02
C ASP A 303 -30.76 -0.74 -24.43
N ILE A 304 -30.90 -2.07 -24.57
CA ILE A 304 -32.04 -2.83 -24.02
C ILE A 304 -32.13 -2.70 -22.49
N ILE A 305 -31.02 -2.88 -21.77
CA ILE A 305 -31.03 -2.82 -20.31
C ILE A 305 -31.27 -1.39 -19.81
N ASN A 306 -30.73 -0.37 -20.50
CA ASN A 306 -31.03 1.03 -20.22
C ASN A 306 -32.51 1.36 -20.45
N GLU A 307 -33.14 0.86 -21.52
CA GLU A 307 -34.58 1.06 -21.79
C GLU A 307 -35.46 0.43 -20.71
N LEU A 308 -35.05 -0.71 -20.13
CA LEU A 308 -35.78 -1.41 -19.08
C LEU A 308 -35.54 -0.82 -17.68
N SER A 309 -34.53 0.01 -17.52
CA SER A 309 -34.13 0.56 -16.22
C SER A 309 -34.65 1.98 -16.03
N ASN A 310 -34.94 2.34 -14.78
CA ASN A 310 -35.42 3.69 -14.47
C ASN A 310 -34.30 4.75 -14.51
N LYS A 311 -33.06 4.34 -14.79
CA LYS A 311 -31.84 5.15 -14.72
C LYS A 311 -30.85 4.71 -15.78
N GLU A 312 -29.95 5.62 -16.16
CA GLU A 312 -28.83 5.31 -17.04
C GLU A 312 -27.83 4.41 -16.31
N ILE A 313 -27.52 3.26 -16.91
CA ILE A 313 -26.53 2.32 -16.43
C ILE A 313 -25.18 2.65 -17.04
N LYS A 314 -24.19 2.79 -16.18
CA LYS A 314 -22.80 3.04 -16.55
C LYS A 314 -22.08 1.70 -16.73
N TYR A 315 -21.22 1.60 -17.74
CA TYR A 315 -20.51 0.35 -18.04
C TYR A 315 -19.01 0.51 -17.84
N ILE A 316 -18.38 -0.43 -17.14
CA ILE A 316 -16.93 -0.48 -16.90
C ILE A 316 -16.39 -1.80 -17.44
N GLU A 317 -15.45 -1.69 -18.37
CA GLU A 317 -14.72 -2.85 -18.88
C GLU A 317 -13.51 -3.11 -17.99
N GLY A 318 -13.25 -4.38 -17.66
CA GLY A 318 -12.20 -4.76 -16.72
C GLY A 318 -10.83 -4.21 -17.12
N THR A 319 -10.52 -4.18 -18.41
CA THR A 319 -9.24 -3.63 -18.93
C THR A 319 -8.97 -2.17 -18.60
N ILE A 320 -9.99 -1.41 -18.18
CA ILE A 320 -9.89 -0.01 -17.75
C ILE A 320 -10.39 0.19 -16.32
N LEU A 321 -10.74 -0.88 -15.60
CA LEU A 321 -11.34 -0.80 -14.27
C LEU A 321 -10.38 -0.09 -13.30
N GLU A 322 -9.15 -0.58 -13.21
CA GLU A 322 -8.10 0.03 -12.39
C GLU A 322 -7.78 1.43 -12.89
N GLN A 323 -7.69 1.65 -14.21
CA GLN A 323 -7.39 2.99 -14.75
C GLN A 323 -8.48 4.01 -14.42
N LYS A 324 -9.74 3.57 -14.28
CA LYS A 324 -10.86 4.43 -13.94
C LYS A 324 -10.81 4.89 -12.48
N PHE A 325 -10.32 4.03 -11.59
CA PHE A 325 -10.33 4.26 -10.14
C PHE A 325 -8.95 4.63 -9.57
N PHE A 326 -7.92 3.91 -9.98
CA PHE A 326 -6.52 4.12 -9.65
C PHE A 326 -5.83 4.92 -10.75
N SER A 327 -6.09 6.23 -10.77
CA SER A 327 -5.42 7.16 -11.69
C SER A 327 -4.73 8.30 -10.94
N PRO A 328 -3.63 8.87 -11.49
CA PRO A 328 -3.05 10.10 -10.96
C PRO A 328 -4.07 11.23 -10.82
N LYS A 329 -5.03 11.32 -11.75
CA LYS A 329 -6.10 12.33 -11.72
C LYS A 329 -6.99 12.17 -10.47
N ASN A 330 -7.38 10.94 -10.14
CA ASN A 330 -8.23 10.70 -8.97
C ASN A 330 -7.48 11.01 -7.68
N VAL A 331 -6.20 10.63 -7.59
CA VAL A 331 -5.37 11.01 -6.43
C VAL A 331 -5.30 12.53 -6.29
N ILE A 332 -5.08 13.27 -7.38
CA ILE A 332 -5.06 14.74 -7.36
C ILE A 332 -6.41 15.32 -6.89
N SER A 333 -7.54 14.77 -7.36
CA SER A 333 -8.88 15.20 -6.92
C SER A 333 -9.02 15.05 -5.41
N LEU A 334 -8.71 13.86 -4.89
CA LEU A 334 -8.80 13.54 -3.46
C LEU A 334 -7.87 14.41 -2.61
N ILE A 335 -6.68 14.76 -3.11
CA ILE A 335 -5.79 15.72 -2.44
C ILE A 335 -6.46 17.10 -2.33
N ASN A 336 -7.07 17.58 -3.41
CA ASN A 336 -7.79 18.86 -3.42
C ASN A 336 -9.02 18.86 -2.51
N GLU A 337 -9.68 17.71 -2.37
CA GLU A 337 -10.81 17.47 -1.46
C GLU A 337 -10.37 17.21 -0.02
N LYS A 338 -9.05 17.18 0.24
CA LYS A 338 -8.41 16.92 1.55
C LYS A 338 -8.64 15.51 2.10
N GLU A 339 -8.96 14.56 1.23
CA GLU A 339 -9.11 13.15 1.54
C GLU A 339 -7.75 12.42 1.47
N TYR A 340 -6.76 12.89 2.23
CA TYR A 340 -5.36 12.46 2.07
C TYR A 340 -5.14 10.95 2.31
N ILE A 341 -5.96 10.32 3.16
CA ILE A 341 -5.86 8.88 3.43
C ILE A 341 -6.30 8.08 2.19
N LYS A 342 -7.48 8.39 1.63
CA LYS A 342 -7.97 7.79 0.38
C LYS A 342 -6.98 8.04 -0.77
N ALA A 343 -6.52 9.28 -0.92
CA ALA A 343 -5.50 9.65 -1.90
C ALA A 343 -4.24 8.79 -1.79
N THR A 344 -3.76 8.55 -0.56
CA THR A 344 -2.56 7.72 -0.32
C THR A 344 -2.84 6.23 -0.54
N ASN A 345 -4.02 5.73 -0.18
CA ASN A 345 -4.43 4.34 -0.45
C ASN A 345 -4.39 4.09 -1.96
N ILE A 346 -5.09 4.92 -2.74
CA ILE A 346 -5.10 4.83 -4.21
C ILE A 346 -3.69 4.98 -4.78
N TYR A 347 -2.90 5.94 -4.28
CA TYR A 347 -1.50 6.12 -4.70
C TYR A 347 -0.71 4.81 -4.60
N THR A 348 -0.85 4.07 -3.49
CA THR A 348 -0.07 2.83 -3.28
C THR A 348 -0.37 1.75 -4.32
N LYS A 349 -1.56 1.78 -4.95
CA LYS A 349 -2.03 0.85 -5.98
C LYS A 349 -1.67 1.27 -7.40
N LEU A 350 -1.16 2.48 -7.60
CA LEU A 350 -0.75 2.95 -8.94
C LEU A 350 0.46 2.16 -9.46
N SER A 351 0.53 2.01 -10.79
CA SER A 351 1.74 1.52 -11.46
C SER A 351 2.94 2.42 -11.14
N LYS A 352 4.15 1.87 -11.23
CA LYS A 352 5.40 2.61 -10.95
C LYS A 352 5.53 3.89 -11.78
N GLU A 353 5.14 3.84 -13.05
CA GLU A 353 5.14 5.01 -13.95
C GLU A 353 4.16 6.09 -13.49
N ASN A 354 2.93 5.69 -13.14
CA ASN A 354 1.91 6.59 -12.62
C ASN A 354 2.32 7.21 -11.28
N LYS A 355 2.95 6.44 -10.38
CA LYS A 355 3.52 6.95 -9.12
C LYS A 355 4.57 8.03 -9.37
N LYS A 356 5.51 7.78 -10.28
CA LYS A 356 6.56 8.76 -10.66
C LYS A 356 5.96 10.05 -11.21
N SER A 357 5.07 9.93 -12.20
CA SER A 357 4.40 11.09 -12.83
C SER A 357 3.58 11.91 -11.82
N LEU A 358 2.90 11.22 -10.91
CA LEU A 358 2.11 11.87 -9.87
C LEU A 358 2.99 12.57 -8.83
N VAL A 359 4.06 11.95 -8.34
CA VAL A 359 5.02 12.60 -7.42
C VAL A 359 5.62 13.85 -8.05
N ASP A 360 5.95 13.78 -9.34
CA ASP A 360 6.43 14.93 -10.11
C ASP A 360 5.40 16.08 -10.16
N THR A 361 4.13 15.74 -10.28
CA THR A 361 3.02 16.70 -10.24
C THR A 361 2.89 17.29 -8.85
N ILE A 362 2.90 16.47 -7.80
CA ILE A 362 2.83 16.89 -6.40
C ILE A 362 3.97 17.86 -6.06
N PHE A 363 5.19 17.55 -6.48
CA PHE A 363 6.33 18.45 -6.29
C PHE A 363 6.15 19.80 -6.99
N SER A 364 5.59 19.78 -8.20
CA SER A 364 5.34 21.00 -8.97
C SER A 364 4.28 21.87 -8.29
N GLU A 365 3.21 21.26 -7.75
CA GLU A 365 2.17 21.96 -7.00
C GLU A 365 2.69 22.58 -5.70
N ILE A 366 3.52 21.85 -4.94
CA ILE A 366 4.15 22.39 -3.73
C ILE A 366 5.07 23.57 -4.08
N LYS A 367 5.90 23.41 -5.11
CA LYS A 367 6.90 24.42 -5.49
C LYS A 367 6.26 25.69 -6.06
N ASN A 368 5.34 25.54 -7.00
CA ASN A 368 4.83 26.66 -7.79
C ASN A 368 3.69 27.39 -7.09
N ASN A 369 2.90 26.67 -6.28
CA ASN A 369 1.68 27.18 -5.66
C ASN A 369 1.74 27.21 -4.13
N GLU A 370 2.87 26.82 -3.53
CA GLU A 370 3.04 26.73 -2.06
C GLU A 370 1.93 25.88 -1.38
N ASN A 371 1.42 24.88 -2.10
CA ASN A 371 0.19 24.18 -1.71
C ASN A 371 0.43 23.19 -0.55
N ILE A 372 -0.14 23.52 0.62
CA ILE A 372 0.03 22.73 1.85
C ILE A 372 -0.69 21.37 1.80
N ASP A 373 -1.79 21.26 1.06
CA ASP A 373 -2.56 20.01 0.94
C ASP A 373 -1.75 18.95 0.18
N PHE A 374 -1.06 19.36 -0.87
CA PHE A 374 -0.10 18.52 -1.60
C PHE A 374 1.11 18.16 -0.75
N PHE A 375 1.60 19.08 0.09
CA PHE A 375 2.69 18.79 1.02
C PHE A 375 2.29 17.76 2.08
N ASN A 376 1.09 17.87 2.67
CA ASN A 376 0.55 16.88 3.61
C ASN A 376 0.42 15.49 2.95
N SER A 377 -0.07 15.45 1.72
CA SER A 377 -0.24 14.21 0.96
C SER A 377 1.11 13.56 0.64
N LEU A 378 2.11 14.36 0.26
CA LEU A 378 3.47 13.88 0.03
C LEU A 378 4.06 13.22 1.29
N ILE A 379 3.82 13.78 2.47
CA ILE A 379 4.33 13.22 3.74
C ILE A 379 3.78 11.81 3.98
N LEU A 380 2.48 11.60 3.75
CA LEU A 380 1.83 10.29 3.88
C LEU A 380 2.31 9.31 2.82
N ILE A 381 2.51 9.77 1.59
CA ILE A 381 3.09 8.98 0.50
C ILE A 381 4.48 8.48 0.88
N ILE A 382 5.36 9.36 1.38
CA ILE A 382 6.72 8.97 1.80
C ILE A 382 6.65 7.95 2.94
N GLU A 383 5.72 8.10 3.88
CA GLU A 383 5.60 7.17 5.01
C GLU A 383 5.18 5.75 4.60
N ARG A 384 4.36 5.62 3.54
CA ARG A 384 3.78 4.34 3.13
C ARG A 384 4.48 3.66 1.94
N GLU A 385 5.25 4.40 1.14
CA GLU A 385 5.89 3.86 -0.07
C GLU A 385 7.25 3.20 0.24
N LYS A 386 7.28 1.87 0.18
CA LYS A 386 8.49 1.06 0.45
C LYS A 386 9.66 1.39 -0.48
N HIS A 387 9.38 1.77 -1.73
CA HIS A 387 10.40 2.02 -2.74
C HIS A 387 10.55 3.51 -3.10
N ILE A 388 10.26 4.41 -2.15
CA ILE A 388 10.26 5.86 -2.38
C ILE A 388 11.60 6.38 -2.92
N ASN A 389 12.72 5.76 -2.53
CA ASN A 389 14.05 6.09 -3.03
C ASN A 389 14.19 5.95 -4.55
N SER A 390 13.60 4.91 -5.14
CA SER A 390 13.64 4.68 -6.59
C SER A 390 12.85 5.76 -7.33
N ILE A 391 11.75 6.24 -6.75
CA ILE A 391 10.92 7.30 -7.33
C ILE A 391 11.69 8.63 -7.27
N PHE A 392 12.30 8.93 -6.14
CA PHE A 392 12.98 10.21 -5.92
C PHE A 392 14.37 10.33 -6.57
N LYS A 393 15.06 9.22 -6.89
CA LYS A 393 16.36 9.23 -7.60
C LYS A 393 16.28 10.07 -8.89
N ASN A 394 15.17 9.95 -9.62
CA ASN A 394 14.96 10.63 -10.90
C ASN A 394 14.42 12.07 -10.76
N THR A 395 14.01 12.47 -9.56
CA THR A 395 13.34 13.76 -9.30
C THR A 395 14.09 14.61 -8.28
N ARG A 396 15.39 14.35 -8.08
CA ARG A 396 16.20 14.98 -7.02
C ARG A 396 16.16 16.52 -7.01
N PRO A 397 16.29 17.23 -8.15
CA PRO A 397 16.21 18.70 -8.15
C PRO A 397 14.85 19.25 -7.69
N LYS A 398 13.76 18.50 -7.94
CA LYS A 398 12.42 18.88 -7.48
C LYS A 398 12.27 18.62 -5.97
N LEU A 399 12.82 17.51 -5.46
CA LEU A 399 12.88 17.25 -4.02
C LEU A 399 13.63 18.36 -3.27
N ASP A 400 14.74 18.87 -3.81
CA ASP A 400 15.48 19.99 -3.20
C ASP A 400 14.63 21.27 -3.09
N SER A 401 13.71 21.49 -4.03
CA SER A 401 12.77 22.62 -3.98
C SER A 401 11.73 22.42 -2.89
N VAL A 402 11.22 21.20 -2.71
CA VAL A 402 10.28 20.87 -1.62
C VAL A 402 10.97 20.93 -0.25
N ILE A 403 12.23 20.51 -0.15
CA ILE A 403 13.06 20.71 1.05
C ILE A 403 13.18 22.20 1.36
N GLN A 404 13.44 23.04 0.36
CA GLN A 404 13.52 24.49 0.55
C GLN A 404 12.18 25.06 1.05
N PHE A 405 11.06 24.65 0.46
CA PHE A 405 9.72 25.02 0.93
C PHE A 405 9.50 24.64 2.41
N ALA A 406 9.90 23.43 2.81
CA ALA A 406 9.81 22.99 4.20
C ALA A 406 10.69 23.85 5.15
N ILE A 407 11.89 24.22 4.73
CA ILE A 407 12.78 25.13 5.47
C ILE A 407 12.17 26.53 5.58
N ASP A 408 11.59 27.06 4.51
CA ASP A 408 11.00 28.39 4.51
C ASP A 408 9.76 28.46 5.41
N ASN A 409 8.97 27.38 5.44
CA ASN A 409 7.91 27.18 6.44
C ASN A 409 8.45 27.29 7.87
N LEU A 410 9.58 26.63 8.18
CA LEU A 410 10.21 26.72 9.50
C LEU A 410 10.69 28.14 9.82
N LYS A 411 11.39 28.81 8.89
CA LYS A 411 11.88 30.18 9.07
C LYS A 411 10.75 31.18 9.31
N ASN A 412 9.64 31.00 8.60
CA ASN A 412 8.48 31.89 8.65
C ASN A 412 7.46 31.49 9.74
N ASN A 413 7.76 30.48 10.56
CA ASN A 413 6.88 29.95 11.61
C ASN A 413 5.49 29.54 11.07
N LYS A 414 5.45 28.95 9.88
CA LYS A 414 4.25 28.40 9.22
C LYS A 414 4.37 26.89 9.11
N ASN A 415 3.29 26.14 9.35
CA ASN A 415 3.24 24.69 9.16
C ASN A 415 4.41 23.92 9.83
N VAL A 416 4.90 24.42 10.96
CA VAL A 416 6.16 23.97 11.58
C VAL A 416 6.15 22.48 11.90
N GLY A 417 5.10 22.00 12.58
CA GLY A 417 4.96 20.58 12.91
C GLY A 417 4.98 19.68 11.68
N VAL A 418 4.30 20.08 10.61
CA VAL A 418 4.22 19.36 9.33
C VAL A 418 5.61 19.28 8.67
N SER A 419 6.35 20.39 8.60
CA SER A 419 7.72 20.40 8.07
C SER A 419 8.65 19.45 8.84
N TYR A 420 8.51 19.34 10.16
CA TYR A 420 9.32 18.39 10.93
C TYR A 420 8.95 16.93 10.69
N ILE A 421 7.67 16.62 10.48
CA ILE A 421 7.25 15.26 10.09
C ILE A 421 7.85 14.92 8.72
N PHE A 422 7.82 15.85 7.76
CA PHE A 422 8.43 15.68 6.45
C PHE A 422 9.91 15.31 6.54
N PHE A 423 10.72 16.08 7.28
CA PHE A 423 12.13 15.76 7.49
C PHE A 423 12.34 14.41 8.18
N GLY A 424 11.51 14.09 9.18
CA GLY A 424 11.57 12.81 9.89
C GLY A 424 11.31 11.62 8.97
N ASN A 425 10.39 11.75 8.03
CA ASN A 425 10.10 10.72 7.04
C ASN A 425 11.23 10.62 6.01
N LEU A 426 11.77 11.75 5.52
CA LEU A 426 12.88 11.75 4.57
C LEU A 426 14.15 11.09 5.12
N PHE A 427 14.51 11.36 6.39
CA PHE A 427 15.71 10.78 7.02
C PHE A 427 15.65 9.28 7.23
N ARG A 428 14.47 8.64 7.14
CA ARG A 428 14.38 7.17 7.17
C ARG A 428 14.95 6.52 5.91
N TYR A 429 14.95 7.23 4.78
CA TYR A 429 15.22 6.64 3.47
C TYR A 429 16.53 7.11 2.84
N TYR A 430 17.03 8.27 3.26
CA TYR A 430 18.29 8.82 2.76
C TYR A 430 19.24 9.07 3.91
N SER A 431 20.55 8.97 3.61
CA SER A 431 21.57 9.53 4.50
C SER A 431 21.30 11.01 4.71
N LYS A 432 21.45 11.43 5.97
CA LYS A 432 21.12 12.78 6.45
C LYS A 432 21.95 13.82 5.69
N GLU A 433 23.19 13.48 5.42
CA GLU A 433 24.21 14.24 4.70
C GLU A 433 23.84 14.44 3.22
N CYS A 434 23.09 13.51 2.61
CA CYS A 434 22.60 13.68 1.25
C CYS A 434 21.47 14.71 1.18
N ILE A 435 20.55 14.73 2.17
CA ILE A 435 19.35 15.59 2.15
C ILE A 435 19.67 17.02 2.59
N ILE A 436 20.43 17.18 3.67
CA ILE A 436 20.59 18.47 4.34
C ILE A 436 22.07 18.82 4.45
N LYS A 437 22.47 19.86 3.70
CA LYS A 437 23.77 20.53 3.88
C LYS A 437 23.85 21.19 5.26
N GLU A 438 25.06 21.36 5.78
CA GLU A 438 25.36 21.98 7.08
C GLU A 438 24.48 23.20 7.41
N GLU A 439 24.37 24.17 6.50
CA GLU A 439 23.57 25.38 6.67
C GLU A 439 22.08 25.09 6.98
N ARG A 440 21.47 24.18 6.20
CA ARG A 440 20.05 23.82 6.35
C ARG A 440 19.79 23.06 7.65
N LEU A 441 20.75 22.28 8.12
CA LEU A 441 20.63 21.57 9.39
C LEU A 441 20.62 22.55 10.56
N ASN A 442 21.53 23.52 10.55
CA ASN A 442 21.59 24.56 11.57
C ASN A 442 20.29 25.38 11.60
N ILE A 443 19.68 25.68 10.44
CA ILE A 443 18.36 26.31 10.38
C ILE A 443 17.28 25.43 11.03
N LEU A 444 17.24 24.15 10.67
CA LEU A 444 16.26 23.19 11.16
C LEU A 444 16.27 23.09 12.69
N ILE A 445 17.46 22.94 13.28
CA ILE A 445 17.66 22.87 14.73
C ILE A 445 17.33 24.22 15.39
N ASN A 446 17.80 25.35 14.84
CA ASN A 446 17.53 26.66 15.42
C ASN A 446 16.05 27.02 15.46
N CYS A 447 15.30 26.72 14.38
CA CYS A 447 13.86 26.96 14.36
C CYS A 447 13.14 26.11 15.41
N GLY A 448 13.52 24.83 15.52
CA GLY A 448 12.84 23.87 16.40
C GLY A 448 13.12 24.13 17.87
N THR A 449 14.33 24.58 18.15
CA THR A 449 14.78 25.06 19.46
C THR A 449 13.85 26.14 20.02
N ASN A 450 13.29 27.02 19.19
CA ASN A 450 12.35 28.06 19.62
C ASN A 450 11.00 27.48 20.10
N HIS A 451 10.67 26.25 19.70
CA HIS A 451 9.44 25.55 20.10
C HIS A 451 9.63 24.62 21.30
N LEU A 452 10.86 24.41 21.77
CA LEU A 452 11.13 23.72 23.02
C LEU A 452 10.63 24.58 24.19
N ASN A 453 9.56 24.12 24.85
CA ASN A 453 8.92 24.82 25.96
C ASN A 453 8.65 23.84 27.11
N PRO A 454 9.05 24.16 28.35
CA PRO A 454 8.80 23.33 29.53
C PRO A 454 7.32 23.23 29.92
N ARG A 455 6.44 24.07 29.35
CA ARG A 455 4.99 23.97 29.53
C ARG A 455 4.44 22.90 28.62
N SER A 456 3.89 21.83 29.20
CA SER A 456 3.47 20.61 28.49
C SER A 456 2.52 20.87 27.31
N PHE A 457 1.58 21.80 27.41
CA PHE A 457 0.56 22.05 26.36
C PHE A 457 0.92 23.16 25.36
N SER A 458 1.84 24.07 25.70
CA SER A 458 2.20 25.17 24.79
C SER A 458 3.01 24.64 23.60
N ASN A 459 2.60 24.99 22.38
CA ASN A 459 3.28 24.60 21.13
C ASN A 459 3.44 23.09 20.94
N TYR A 460 2.61 22.26 21.56
CA TYR A 460 2.75 20.80 21.53
C TYR A 460 2.83 20.23 20.10
N ASN A 461 1.98 20.73 19.19
CA ASN A 461 1.91 20.28 17.79
C ASN A 461 3.18 20.60 16.98
N ASN A 462 4.01 21.56 17.43
CA ASN A 462 5.30 21.87 16.81
C ASN A 462 6.46 21.20 17.56
N ARG A 463 6.39 21.20 18.90
CA ARG A 463 7.42 20.61 19.78
C ARG A 463 7.54 19.11 19.60
N ARG A 464 6.43 18.37 19.56
CA ARG A 464 6.44 16.90 19.49
C ARG A 464 7.08 16.39 18.19
N PRO A 465 6.71 16.87 16.99
CA PRO A 465 7.39 16.47 15.75
C PRO A 465 8.89 16.81 15.76
N PHE A 466 9.27 18.01 16.19
CA PHE A 466 10.68 18.40 16.30
C PHE A 466 11.44 17.48 17.27
N PHE A 467 10.88 17.23 18.45
CA PHE A 467 11.49 16.35 19.44
C PHE A 467 11.71 14.94 18.91
N ARG A 468 10.69 14.35 18.27
CA ARG A 468 10.81 13.02 17.64
C ARG A 468 11.90 12.99 16.57
N LEU A 469 12.00 14.06 15.76
CA LEU A 469 13.03 14.19 14.74
C LEU A 469 14.43 14.20 15.35
N ILE A 470 14.69 15.07 16.34
CA ILE A 470 16.03 15.18 16.96
C ILE A 470 16.40 13.91 17.72
N THR A 471 15.49 13.28 18.46
CA THR A 471 15.83 12.05 19.19
C THR A 471 16.20 10.92 18.25
N ASN A 472 15.56 10.84 17.07
CA ASN A 472 15.95 9.88 16.04
C ASN A 472 17.28 10.26 15.39
N LEU A 473 17.48 11.55 15.08
CA LEU A 473 18.68 12.06 14.46
C LEU A 473 19.94 11.67 15.25
N PHE A 474 19.90 11.80 16.57
CA PHE A 474 21.02 11.54 17.50
C PHE A 474 21.10 10.10 18.04
N LYS A 475 20.14 9.22 17.74
CA LYS A 475 20.21 7.78 18.07
C LYS A 475 21.13 7.01 17.12
N GLU A 476 21.12 7.40 15.86
CA GLU A 476 21.94 6.79 14.81
C GLU A 476 23.30 7.50 14.73
N GLU A 477 24.27 6.89 14.02
CA GLU A 477 25.52 7.58 13.68
C GLU A 477 25.20 8.82 12.85
N PHE A 478 25.38 9.99 13.47
CA PHE A 478 25.16 11.29 12.87
C PHE A 478 26.40 12.12 13.10
N ASN A 479 26.97 12.71 12.03
CA ASN A 479 28.12 13.56 12.15
C ASN A 479 27.73 14.90 12.82
N THR A 480 28.03 15.02 14.10
CA THR A 480 27.75 16.20 14.92
C THR A 480 28.52 17.44 14.47
N ASP A 481 29.60 17.29 13.70
CA ASP A 481 30.42 18.40 13.20
C ASP A 481 29.66 19.27 12.19
N LEU A 482 28.52 18.80 11.67
CA LEU A 482 27.62 19.58 10.83
C LEU A 482 26.83 20.66 11.60
N LEU A 483 26.91 20.68 12.94
CA LEU A 483 26.27 21.70 13.76
C LEU A 483 27.30 22.73 14.22
N THR A 484 26.99 24.00 13.98
CA THR A 484 27.79 25.11 14.49
C THR A 484 27.75 25.13 16.02
N TYR A 485 28.87 25.49 16.64
CA TYR A 485 29.00 25.62 18.09
C TYR A 485 27.87 26.49 18.70
N GLU A 486 27.56 27.62 18.08
CA GLU A 486 26.48 28.53 18.52
C GLU A 486 25.09 27.89 18.48
N THR A 487 24.78 27.15 17.41
CA THR A 487 23.49 26.46 17.28
C THR A 487 23.37 25.35 18.32
N SER A 488 24.42 24.55 18.49
CA SER A 488 24.50 23.49 19.50
C SER A 488 24.31 24.06 20.91
N LYS A 489 25.04 25.11 21.28
CA LYS A 489 24.95 25.76 22.59
C LYS A 489 23.54 26.27 22.90
N LYS A 490 22.93 27.00 21.95
CA LYS A 490 21.54 27.50 22.10
C LYS A 490 20.54 26.36 22.24
N PHE A 491 20.69 25.31 21.44
CA PHE A 491 19.83 24.13 21.46
C PHE A 491 19.93 23.39 22.80
N LEU A 492 21.14 23.10 23.28
CA LEU A 492 21.37 22.40 24.54
C LEU A 492 20.73 23.14 25.73
N LEU A 493 20.94 24.47 25.84
CA LEU A 493 20.32 25.28 26.90
C LEU A 493 18.78 25.18 26.91
N LYS A 494 18.16 25.13 25.73
CA LYS A 494 16.70 24.98 25.59
C LYS A 494 16.22 23.55 25.79
N LEU A 495 17.10 22.57 25.65
CA LEU A 495 16.79 21.16 25.85
C LEU A 495 16.83 20.76 27.33
N ILE A 496 17.65 21.40 28.18
CA ILE A 496 17.73 21.11 29.63
C ILE A 496 16.35 21.05 30.29
N PRO A 497 15.44 22.04 30.10
CA PRO A 497 14.12 22.00 30.74
C PRO A 497 13.23 20.85 30.25
N MET A 498 13.54 20.22 29.10
CA MET A 498 12.73 19.12 28.55
C MET A 498 12.85 17.82 29.37
N LEU A 499 13.87 17.69 30.22
CA LEU A 499 14.01 16.56 31.16
C LEU A 499 12.81 16.44 32.13
N ASP A 500 12.12 17.57 32.40
CA ASP A 500 10.90 17.62 33.23
C ASP A 500 9.61 17.35 32.43
N VAL A 501 9.60 17.63 31.13
CA VAL A 501 8.39 17.58 30.28
C VAL A 501 8.07 16.16 29.86
N TYR A 502 9.10 15.37 29.54
CA TYR A 502 8.92 14.01 29.08
C TYR A 502 9.07 13.04 30.25
N TYR A 503 7.94 12.57 30.77
CA TYR A 503 7.88 11.75 31.98
C TYR A 503 8.39 10.31 31.83
N SER A 504 8.58 9.84 30.59
CA SER A 504 9.02 8.47 30.34
C SER A 504 10.54 8.33 30.50
N THR A 505 10.98 7.21 31.07
CA THR A 505 12.39 6.85 31.21
C THR A 505 13.13 6.91 29.87
N ASN A 506 12.51 6.41 28.79
CA ASN A 506 13.10 6.39 27.46
C ASN A 506 13.33 7.80 26.89
N SER A 507 12.36 8.70 27.06
CA SER A 507 12.52 10.08 26.56
C SER A 507 13.62 10.83 27.30
N ARG A 508 13.85 10.55 28.59
CA ARG A 508 14.97 11.13 29.35
C ARG A 508 16.31 10.57 28.90
N ALA A 509 16.38 9.27 28.64
CA ALA A 509 17.57 8.65 28.05
C ALA A 509 17.91 9.28 26.70
N ASP A 510 16.91 9.49 25.85
CA ASP A 510 17.08 10.14 24.54
C ASP A 510 17.63 11.58 24.67
N VAL A 511 17.12 12.36 25.62
CA VAL A 511 17.62 13.72 25.89
C VAL A 511 19.06 13.71 26.38
N LEU A 512 19.40 12.86 27.35
CA LEU A 512 20.76 12.77 27.89
C LEU A 512 21.76 12.25 26.85
N ASN A 513 21.35 11.34 25.97
CA ASN A 513 22.18 10.90 24.85
C ASN A 513 22.51 12.05 23.88
N ILE A 514 21.59 12.99 23.65
CA ILE A 514 21.88 14.20 22.85
C ILE A 514 22.96 15.05 23.52
N PHE A 515 22.89 15.25 24.84
CA PHE A 515 23.95 15.96 25.58
C PHE A 515 25.29 15.26 25.45
N LYS A 516 25.31 13.93 25.61
CA LYS A 516 26.52 13.11 25.44
C LYS A 516 27.15 13.30 24.06
N LYS A 517 26.34 13.21 22.99
CA LYS A 517 26.82 13.39 21.60
C LYS A 517 27.33 14.79 21.31
N LEU A 518 26.79 15.81 21.99
CA LEU A 518 27.19 17.21 21.81
C LEU A 518 28.07 17.73 22.96
N TRP A 519 28.75 16.85 23.70
CA TRP A 519 29.50 17.25 24.90
C TRP A 519 30.60 18.27 24.60
N ASN A 520 31.23 18.18 23.44
CA ASN A 520 32.24 19.16 22.99
C ASN A 520 31.71 20.60 22.85
N CYS A 521 30.38 20.78 22.82
CA CYS A 521 29.71 22.08 22.78
C CYS A 521 29.18 22.53 24.16
N VAL A 522 29.37 21.74 25.21
CA VAL A 522 28.95 22.05 26.58
C VAL A 522 29.98 22.98 27.19
N ASP A 523 29.54 24.19 27.56
CA ASP A 523 30.33 25.09 28.41
C ASP A 523 29.90 24.96 29.87
N GLU A 524 30.65 25.61 30.75
CA GLU A 524 30.41 25.61 32.20
C GLU A 524 28.97 26.02 32.58
N ASN A 525 28.37 26.96 31.83
CA ASN A 525 27.00 27.38 32.07
C ASN A 525 25.98 26.28 31.70
N ILE A 526 26.16 25.61 30.56
CA ILE A 526 25.31 24.47 30.19
C ILE A 526 25.47 23.34 31.22
N GLU A 527 26.71 23.02 31.58
CA GLU A 527 27.04 21.94 32.51
C GLU A 527 26.37 22.17 33.86
N ASN A 528 26.56 23.34 34.47
CA ASN A 528 25.96 23.70 35.75
C ASN A 528 24.42 23.63 35.74
N ASN A 529 23.80 24.13 34.68
CA ASN A 529 22.34 24.07 34.53
C ASN A 529 21.84 22.64 34.33
N LEU A 530 22.57 21.83 33.56
CA LEU A 530 22.24 20.42 33.32
C LEU A 530 22.30 19.63 34.63
N ILE A 531 23.39 19.74 35.39
CA ILE A 531 23.59 19.05 36.68
C ILE A 531 22.49 19.40 37.68
N SER A 532 22.22 20.69 37.86
CA SER A 532 21.13 21.15 38.73
C SER A 532 19.79 20.54 38.32
N LYS A 533 19.53 20.46 37.00
CA LYS A 533 18.31 19.88 36.48
C LYS A 533 18.22 18.36 36.66
N THR A 534 19.30 17.61 36.39
CA THR A 534 19.34 16.16 36.59
C THR A 534 19.10 15.79 38.05
N PHE A 535 19.69 16.51 39.02
CA PHE A 535 19.42 16.28 40.44
C PHE A 535 17.95 16.52 40.82
N SER A 536 17.38 17.63 40.34
CA SER A 536 15.95 17.92 40.57
C SER A 536 15.04 16.82 40.01
N VAL A 537 15.35 16.31 38.80
CA VAL A 537 14.60 15.22 38.17
C VAL A 537 14.79 13.92 38.94
N TYR A 538 16.03 13.60 39.31
CA TYR A 538 16.41 12.38 40.03
C TYR A 538 15.58 12.20 41.30
N ASN A 539 15.49 13.25 42.11
CA ASN A 539 14.76 13.24 43.39
C ASN A 539 13.25 13.00 43.24
N LYS A 540 12.68 13.32 42.07
CA LYS A 540 11.24 13.22 41.79
C LYS A 540 10.87 12.00 40.94
N SER A 541 11.83 11.12 40.64
CA SER A 541 11.67 10.09 39.61
C SER A 541 11.70 8.65 40.15
N ASN A 542 11.15 7.73 39.36
CA ASN A 542 11.20 6.29 39.63
C ASN A 542 12.61 5.70 39.43
N LEU A 543 12.80 4.44 39.86
CA LEU A 543 14.07 3.72 39.77
C LEU A 543 14.65 3.68 38.35
N GLY A 544 13.81 3.44 37.33
CA GLY A 544 14.29 3.37 35.94
C GLY A 544 14.88 4.69 35.46
N THR A 545 14.23 5.81 35.75
CA THR A 545 14.77 7.14 35.43
C THR A 545 16.01 7.47 36.27
N LYS A 546 16.05 7.08 37.54
CA LYS A 546 17.24 7.23 38.39
C LYS A 546 18.44 6.50 37.79
N ASN A 547 18.26 5.27 37.31
CA ASN A 547 19.32 4.51 36.65
C ASN A 547 19.83 5.19 35.37
N VAL A 548 18.92 5.72 34.55
CA VAL A 548 19.29 6.48 33.34
C VAL A 548 20.14 7.71 33.69
N ILE A 549 19.78 8.44 34.73
CA ILE A 549 20.53 9.63 35.17
C ILE A 549 21.88 9.21 35.76
N ASN A 550 21.94 8.16 36.59
CA ASN A 550 23.19 7.65 37.15
C ASN A 550 24.16 7.26 36.04
N ASN A 551 23.70 6.49 35.06
CA ASN A 551 24.54 6.06 33.94
C ASN A 551 25.12 7.24 33.17
N PHE A 552 24.38 8.34 33.02
CA PHE A 552 24.88 9.56 32.39
C PHE A 552 25.92 10.29 33.25
N LEU A 553 25.68 10.41 34.56
CA LEU A 553 26.58 11.11 35.48
C LEU A 553 27.89 10.35 35.75
N THR A 554 27.90 9.04 35.56
CA THR A 554 29.09 8.19 35.71
C THR A 554 29.70 7.76 34.37
N ASP A 555 29.26 8.34 33.25
CA ASP A 555 29.75 7.98 31.92
C ASP A 555 31.18 8.49 31.73
N SER A 556 32.13 7.58 31.45
CA SER A 556 33.54 7.92 31.25
C SER A 556 33.81 8.75 30.00
N GLU A 557 32.87 8.79 29.04
CA GLU A 557 32.99 9.64 27.84
C GLU A 557 32.64 11.11 28.14
N ILE A 558 32.13 11.41 29.33
CA ILE A 558 31.70 12.74 29.75
C ILE A 558 32.69 13.28 30.77
N SER A 559 33.41 14.32 30.39
CA SER A 559 34.37 15.00 31.27
C SER A 559 33.70 16.21 31.92
N PHE A 560 33.19 16.04 33.14
CA PHE A 560 32.69 17.14 33.97
C PHE A 560 33.83 18.00 34.52
N SER A 561 33.55 19.27 34.80
CA SER A 561 34.41 20.17 35.57
C SER A 561 34.63 19.63 36.99
N GLU A 562 35.76 19.97 37.61
CA GLU A 562 36.09 19.52 38.98
C GLU A 562 35.01 19.92 40.00
N GLU A 563 34.47 21.14 39.88
CA GLU A 563 33.37 21.60 40.74
C GLU A 563 32.12 20.70 40.61
N ASN A 564 31.75 20.29 39.40
CA ASN A 564 30.58 19.43 39.22
C ASN A 564 30.86 17.97 39.54
N LYS A 565 32.11 17.50 39.43
CA LYS A 565 32.50 16.18 39.97
C LYS A 565 32.26 16.11 41.47
N GLU A 566 32.75 17.11 42.22
CA GLU A 566 32.52 17.21 43.67
C GLU A 566 31.02 17.22 44.00
N LYS A 567 30.21 18.02 43.27
CA LYS A 567 28.75 18.03 43.46
C LYS A 567 28.08 16.68 43.16
N ILE A 568 28.57 15.93 42.18
CA ILE A 568 28.04 14.60 41.84
C ILE A 568 28.39 13.60 42.94
N GLU A 569 29.62 13.61 43.44
CA GLU A 569 30.05 12.77 44.55
C GLU A 569 29.23 13.07 45.82
N ASP A 570 29.09 14.35 46.18
CA ASP A 570 28.28 14.79 47.32
C ASP A 570 26.79 14.43 47.20
N PHE A 571 26.25 14.35 45.98
CA PHE A 571 24.85 14.00 45.76
C PHE A 571 24.56 12.51 45.96
N PHE A 572 25.57 11.64 45.76
CA PHE A 572 25.42 10.18 45.86
C PHE A 572 25.93 9.59 47.18
N ASN A 573 26.71 10.35 47.94
CA ASN A 573 27.09 10.05 49.32
C ASN A 573 26.00 10.49 50.32
#